data_AF-A0A0R1VVY0-F1
#
_entry.id   AF-A0A0R1VVY0-F1
#
_cell.length_a   1.000
_cell.length_b   1.000
_cell.length_c   1.000
_cell.angle_alpha   90.00
_cell.angle_beta   90.00
_cell.angle_gamma   90.00
#
_symmetry.space_group_name_H-M   'P 1'
#
loop_
_entity.id
_entity.type
_entity.pdbx_description
1 polymer ?
#
loop_
_entity_poly.entity_id
_entity_poly.type
_entity_poly.pdbx_seq_one_letter_code
_entity_poly.pdbx_strand_id
1 'polypeptide(L)'
;MSEKMKLDPEKFGYVVMNSCLVSDAQKKDPEKVAKEKLLQYLSGYYLATKFNSYELQRFEEMDSKRSYPTYRDVLNTINKVNWYS
;
A
#
# COMPACT_ATOMS: atom_id res chain seq x y z
N MET A 1 22.02 10.31 -8.41
CA MET A 1 20.71 10.03 -9.02
C MET A 1 19.83 9.54 -7.90
N SER A 2 18.77 10.27 -7.54
CA SER A 2 17.86 9.85 -6.47
C SER A 2 17.02 8.70 -7.00
N GLU A 3 17.29 7.47 -6.55
CA GLU A 3 16.49 6.30 -6.91
C GLU A 3 15.06 6.52 -6.42
N LYS A 4 14.15 6.86 -7.33
CA LYS A 4 12.73 6.95 -7.04
C LYS A 4 12.27 5.56 -6.58
N MET A 5 11.93 5.42 -5.31
CA MET A 5 11.43 4.17 -4.77
C MET A 5 9.99 3.97 -5.28
N LYS A 6 9.85 3.33 -6.44
CA LYS A 6 8.57 2.95 -7.02
C LYS A 6 8.27 1.51 -6.64
N LEU A 7 7.20 1.30 -5.89
CA LEU A 7 6.71 -0.05 -5.60
C LEU A 7 6.16 -0.68 -6.88
N ASP A 8 6.38 -1.98 -7.03
CA ASP A 8 5.67 -2.81 -8.01
C ASP A 8 4.32 -3.22 -7.38
N PRO A 9 3.18 -2.67 -7.84
CA PRO A 9 1.89 -2.89 -7.17
C PRO A 9 1.43 -4.34 -7.20
N GLU A 10 1.76 -5.07 -8.27
CA GLU A 10 1.42 -6.47 -8.44
C GLU A 10 2.22 -7.32 -7.44
N LYS A 11 3.54 -7.15 -7.39
CA LYS A 11 4.39 -7.86 -6.41
C LYS A 11 3.98 -7.55 -4.98
N PHE A 12 3.67 -6.29 -4.69
CA PHE A 12 3.21 -5.89 -3.36
C PHE A 12 1.86 -6.54 -3.00
N GLY A 13 0.90 -6.56 -3.93
CA GLY A 13 -0.39 -7.24 -3.75
C GLY A 13 -0.23 -8.72 -3.44
N TYR A 14 0.65 -9.42 -4.17
CA TYR A 14 0.98 -10.83 -3.90
C TYR A 14 1.61 -11.03 -2.51
N VAL A 15 2.53 -10.16 -2.11
CA VAL A 15 3.14 -10.21 -0.77
C VAL A 15 2.07 -10.04 0.31
N VAL A 16 1.18 -9.05 0.18
CA VAL A 16 0.09 -8.80 1.15
C VAL A 16 -0.84 -10.01 1.26
N MET A 17 -1.31 -10.53 0.13
CA MET A 17 -2.19 -11.70 0.08
C MET A 17 -1.54 -12.94 0.73
N ASN A 18 -0.24 -13.14 0.54
CA ASN A 18 0.46 -14.32 1.07
C ASN A 18 0.87 -14.15 2.55
N SER A 19 1.12 -12.92 3.01
CA SER A 19 1.55 -12.64 4.38
C SER A 19 0.38 -12.52 5.36
N CYS A 20 -0.80 -12.14 4.87
CA CYS A 20 -1.97 -11.99 5.72
C CYS A 20 -2.68 -13.34 5.87
N LEU A 21 -2.60 -13.93 7.07
CA LEU A 21 -3.33 -15.15 7.38
C LEU A 21 -4.84 -14.88 7.31
N VAL A 22 -5.56 -15.72 6.58
CA VAL A 22 -7.03 -15.74 6.66
C VAL A 22 -7.40 -16.59 7.86
N SER A 23 -7.92 -15.95 8.91
CA SER A 23 -8.36 -16.62 10.13
C SER A 23 -9.37 -17.71 9.79
N ASP A 24 -9.16 -18.91 10.36
CA ASP A 24 -10.07 -20.07 10.24
C ASP A 24 -10.30 -20.60 8.82
N ALA A 25 -9.29 -20.54 7.94
CA ALA A 25 -9.37 -21.11 6.59
C ALA A 25 -9.80 -22.60 6.55
N GLN A 26 -9.57 -23.36 7.62
CA GLN A 26 -9.98 -24.77 7.70
C GLN A 26 -11.48 -24.98 8.03
N LYS A 27 -12.18 -23.95 8.50
CA LYS A 27 -13.62 -24.02 8.87
C LYS A 27 -14.52 -23.17 7.97
N LYS A 28 -13.94 -22.40 7.04
CA LYS A 28 -14.67 -21.54 6.10
C LYS A 28 -14.89 -22.23 4.76
N ASP A 29 -15.99 -21.89 4.11
CA ASP A 29 -16.27 -22.20 2.70
C ASP A 29 -15.08 -21.76 1.82
N PRO A 30 -14.52 -22.65 0.97
CA PRO A 30 -13.45 -22.33 0.03
C PRO A 30 -13.71 -21.07 -0.81
N GLU A 31 -14.96 -20.82 -1.21
CA GLU A 31 -15.32 -19.62 -1.99
C GLU A 31 -15.12 -18.35 -1.16
N LYS A 32 -15.49 -18.39 0.12
CA LYS A 32 -15.31 -17.25 1.04
C LYS A 32 -13.83 -16.98 1.30
N VAL A 33 -13.02 -18.02 1.49
CA VAL A 33 -11.56 -17.87 1.66
C VAL A 33 -10.93 -17.27 0.41
N ALA A 34 -11.31 -17.73 -0.78
CA ALA A 34 -10.82 -17.20 -2.05
C ALA A 34 -11.18 -15.71 -2.21
N LYS A 35 -12.43 -15.31 -1.91
CA LYS A 35 -12.86 -13.91 -1.95
C LYS A 35 -12.08 -13.03 -0.98
N GLU A 36 -11.82 -13.49 0.24
CA GLU A 36 -11.02 -12.75 1.23
C GLU A 36 -9.56 -12.56 0.75
N LYS A 37 -8.95 -13.59 0.14
CA LYS A 37 -7.60 -13.48 -0.45
C LYS A 37 -7.54 -12.52 -1.63
N LEU A 38 -8.54 -12.57 -2.53
CA LEU A 38 -8.64 -11.64 -3.66
C LEU A 38 -8.80 -10.20 -3.17
N LEU A 39 -9.60 -9.98 -2.12
CA LEU A 39 -9.75 -8.66 -1.51
C LEU A 39 -8.42 -8.16 -0.96
N GLN A 40 -7.66 -8.98 -0.24
CA GLN A 40 -6.33 -8.63 0.27
C GLN A 40 -5.36 -8.25 -0.85
N TYR A 41 -5.32 -9.03 -1.94
CA TYR A 41 -4.51 -8.74 -3.11
C TYR A 41 -4.87 -7.37 -3.71
N LEU A 42 -6.16 -7.12 -3.98
CA LEU A 42 -6.64 -5.88 -4.58
C LEU A 42 -6.38 -4.67 -3.67
N SER A 43 -6.56 -4.82 -2.36
CA SER A 43 -6.22 -3.78 -1.39
C SER A 43 -4.74 -3.44 -1.41
N GLY A 44 -3.86 -4.46 -1.40
CA GLY A 44 -2.41 -4.24 -1.49
C GLY A 44 -2.01 -3.52 -2.79
N TYR A 45 -2.52 -3.99 -3.93
CA TYR A 45 -2.29 -3.37 -5.23
C TYR A 45 -2.72 -1.91 -5.26
N TYR A 46 -3.93 -1.62 -4.77
CA TYR A 46 -4.47 -0.26 -4.72
C TYR A 46 -3.61 0.67 -3.84
N LEU A 47 -3.22 0.20 -2.65
CA LEU A 47 -2.39 0.97 -1.73
C LEU A 47 -1.00 1.26 -2.30
N ALA A 48 -0.36 0.28 -2.94
CA ALA A 48 0.93 0.47 -3.61
C ALA A 48 0.82 1.46 -4.78
N THR A 49 -0.27 1.40 -5.55
CA THR A 49 -0.54 2.38 -6.62
C THR A 49 -0.70 3.78 -6.06
N LYS A 50 -1.49 3.94 -4.99
CA LYS A 50 -1.70 5.24 -4.34
C LYS A 50 -0.41 5.79 -3.74
N PHE A 51 0.41 4.93 -3.12
CA PHE A 51 1.73 5.30 -2.61
C PHE A 51 2.64 5.82 -3.73
N ASN A 52 2.70 5.11 -4.85
CA ASN A 52 3.51 5.56 -6.00
C ASN A 52 3.05 6.92 -6.54
N SER A 53 1.75 7.16 -6.64
CA SER A 53 1.22 8.46 -7.05
C SER A 53 1.55 9.56 -6.05
N TYR A 54 1.49 9.26 -4.75
CA TYR A 54 1.85 10.19 -3.69
C TYR A 54 3.34 10.55 -3.71
N GLU A 55 4.21 9.54 -3.83
CA GLU A 55 5.65 9.74 -3.99
C GLU A 55 5.95 10.59 -5.22
N LEU A 56 5.31 10.29 -6.37
CA LEU A 56 5.50 11.08 -7.59
C LEU A 56 5.11 12.55 -7.39
N GLN A 57 3.93 12.82 -6.84
CA GLN A 57 3.46 14.17 -6.55
C GLN A 57 4.38 14.91 -5.58
N ARG A 58 4.84 14.23 -4.52
CA ARG A 58 5.78 14.81 -3.56
C ARG A 58 7.14 15.10 -4.18
N PHE A 59 7.66 14.23 -5.05
CA PHE A 59 8.91 14.50 -5.76
C PHE A 59 8.79 15.73 -6.68
N GLU A 60 7.66 15.89 -7.37
CA GLU A 60 7.38 17.09 -8.18
C GLU A 60 7.27 18.36 -7.33
N GLU A 61 6.69 18.28 -6.14
CA GLU A 61 6.65 19.38 -5.17
C GLU A 61 8.03 19.68 -4.55
N MET A 62 8.88 18.67 -4.37
CA MET A 62 10.21 18.76 -3.73
C MET A 62 11.30 19.37 -4.61
N ASP A 63 11.15 19.40 -5.94
CA ASP A 63 12.03 20.18 -6.82
C ASP A 63 11.97 21.69 -6.49
N SER A 64 10.94 22.15 -5.76
CA SER A 64 10.82 23.53 -5.28
C SER A 64 11.37 23.79 -3.85
N LYS A 65 11.46 22.76 -2.98
CA LYS A 65 12.01 22.88 -1.61
C LYS A 65 12.66 21.56 -1.14
N ARG A 66 13.99 21.58 -1.03
CA ARG A 66 14.82 20.44 -0.59
C ARG A 66 14.52 20.02 0.87
N SER A 67 13.74 18.96 1.09
CA SER A 67 13.98 17.97 2.18
C SER A 67 12.93 16.87 2.12
N TYR A 68 13.38 15.61 2.11
CA TYR A 68 12.50 14.44 2.17
C TYR A 68 11.82 14.41 3.55
N PRO A 69 10.52 14.05 3.63
CA PRO A 69 9.79 14.03 4.89
C PRO A 69 10.46 13.09 5.90
N THR A 70 10.53 13.53 7.16
CA THR A 70 11.05 12.70 8.24
C THR A 70 10.07 11.56 8.54
N TYR A 71 10.54 10.51 9.23
CA TYR A 71 9.67 9.40 9.66
C TYR A 71 8.42 9.87 10.43
N ARG A 72 8.54 10.96 11.21
CA ARG A 72 7.40 11.60 11.90
C ARG A 72 6.39 12.20 10.92
N ASP A 73 6.86 12.79 9.83
CA ASP A 73 5.98 13.37 8.80
C ASP A 73 5.23 12.28 8.04
N VAL A 74 5.89 11.15 7.77
CA VAL A 74 5.27 9.97 7.15
C VAL A 74 4.17 9.38 8.07
N LEU A 75 4.46 9.19 9.36
CA LEU A 75 3.47 8.72 10.35
C LEU A 75 2.26 9.64 10.46
N ASN A 76 2.49 10.95 10.51
CA ASN A 76 1.41 11.94 10.56
C ASN A 76 0.55 11.92 9.30
N THR A 77 1.16 11.65 8.14
CA THR A 77 0.45 11.55 6.86
C THR A 77 -0.43 10.29 6.83
N ILE A 78 0.12 9.13 7.18
CA ILE A 78 -0.61 7.85 7.18
C ILE A 78 -1.82 7.90 8.13
N ASN A 79 -1.66 8.51 9.31
CA ASN A 79 -2.72 8.63 10.31
C ASN A 79 -3.80 9.66 9.96
N LYS A 80 -3.50 10.66 9.13
CA LYS A 80 -4.46 11.69 8.71
C LYS A 80 -5.31 11.28 7.50
N VAL A 81 -4.85 10.32 6.72
CA VAL A 81 -5.63 9.79 5.60
C VAL A 81 -6.73 8.91 6.20
N ASN A 82 -7.98 9.36 6.16
CA ASN A 82 -9.13 8.50 6.47
C ASN A 82 -9.30 7.52 5.32
N TRP A 83 -9.09 6.23 5.59
CA TRP A 83 -9.07 5.16 4.57
C TRP A 83 -10.46 4.59 4.24
N TYR A 84 -11.52 5.19 4.77
CA TYR A 84 -12.91 4.85 4.46
C TYR A 84 -13.65 6.11 4.01
N SER A 85 -14.14 6.07 2.78
CA SER A 85 -15.13 6.99 2.20
C SER A 85 -16.28 6.16 1.67
#